data_AF-A0A073IWA7-F1
#
_entry.id   AF-A0A073IWA7-F1
#
_cell.length_a   1.000
_cell.length_b   1.000
_cell.length_c   1.000
_cell.angle_alpha   90.00
_cell.angle_beta   90.00
_cell.angle_gamma   90.00
#
_symmetry.space_group_name_H-M   'P 1'
#
loop_
_entity.id
_entity.type
_entity.pdbx_description
1 polymer ?
#
loop_
_entity_poly.entity_id
_entity_poly.type
_entity_poly.pdbx_seq_one_letter_code
_entity_poly.pdbx_strand_id
1 'polypeptide(L)'
;MNSLKIVLRLNAASCIAFGLAGLFMAVPLAEFLGDPPVGLLQMLGAVLVANGIHLVLSSLRQRLNKWEVLYFSFGDLAWWLGAVFLIATQIWITAPLGVMSLFAVSVAVAILGVAQMWFLALYNNQRSNAEHWRAIKNSYWAMPKWVFIWLCFLNVYFLMSLFYWPNPLAVVVLLGFVATGPLLAAQIAFDGGLRRILGLGHLIPWVPLLVWLIAYDGKHLYQIGLIILLAICLAFDLFDVWRFWRGDRSVFASPAEKGHS
;
A
#
# COMPACT_ATOMS: atom_id res chain seq x y z
N MET A 1 -19.61 5.49 12.61
CA MET A 1 -20.25 4.89 11.41
C MET A 1 -20.37 5.86 10.25
N ASN A 2 -20.78 7.11 10.46
CA ASN A 2 -20.94 8.10 9.39
C ASN A 2 -19.64 8.37 8.61
N SER A 3 -18.49 8.46 9.29
CA SER A 3 -17.19 8.67 8.63
C SER A 3 -16.83 7.56 7.63
N LEU A 4 -17.03 6.29 7.99
CA LEU A 4 -16.75 5.18 7.07
C LEU A 4 -17.66 5.24 5.83
N LYS A 5 -18.95 5.54 6.00
CA LYS A 5 -19.87 5.71 4.87
C LYS A 5 -19.47 6.87 3.95
N ILE A 6 -18.98 7.98 4.52
CA ILE A 6 -18.47 9.11 3.74
C ILE A 6 -17.27 8.67 2.90
N VAL A 7 -16.30 7.98 3.48
CA VAL A 7 -15.12 7.49 2.75
C VAL A 7 -15.52 6.52 1.64
N LEU A 8 -16.44 5.58 1.90
CA LEU A 8 -16.95 4.67 0.86
C LEU A 8 -17.60 5.42 -0.31
N ARG A 9 -18.35 6.51 -0.03
CA ARG A 9 -18.99 7.33 -1.07
C ARG A 9 -18.01 8.18 -1.85
N LEU A 10 -16.98 8.71 -1.19
CA LEU A 10 -15.89 9.43 -1.87
C LEU A 10 -15.14 8.49 -2.82
N ASN A 11 -14.83 7.27 -2.38
CA ASN A 11 -14.23 6.26 -3.26
C ASN A 11 -15.19 5.84 -4.39
N ALA A 12 -16.48 5.65 -4.09
CA ALA A 12 -17.47 5.38 -5.12
C ALA A 12 -17.50 6.46 -6.21
N ALA A 13 -17.49 7.74 -5.80
CA ALA A 13 -17.49 8.87 -6.70
C ALA A 13 -16.23 8.90 -7.58
N SER A 14 -15.04 8.66 -7.02
CA SER A 14 -13.81 8.57 -7.81
C SER A 14 -13.84 7.39 -8.78
N CYS A 15 -14.26 6.20 -8.33
CA CYS A 15 -14.39 5.01 -9.17
C CYS A 15 -15.36 5.25 -10.35
N ILE A 16 -16.53 5.83 -10.11
CA ILE A 16 -17.50 6.12 -11.18
C ILE A 16 -16.94 7.20 -12.11
N ALA A 17 -16.37 8.29 -11.60
CA ALA A 17 -15.84 9.37 -12.43
C ALA A 17 -14.71 8.89 -13.36
N PHE A 18 -13.68 8.23 -12.81
CA PHE A 18 -12.59 7.66 -13.61
C PHE A 18 -13.06 6.50 -14.49
N GLY A 19 -14.03 5.72 -14.02
CA GLY A 19 -14.62 4.63 -14.79
C GLY A 19 -15.35 5.13 -16.04
N LEU A 20 -16.17 6.19 -15.91
CA LEU A 20 -16.85 6.84 -17.03
C LEU A 20 -15.85 7.50 -17.99
N ALA A 21 -14.80 8.14 -17.48
CA ALA A 21 -13.73 8.68 -18.32
C ALA A 21 -13.04 7.55 -19.12
N GLY A 22 -12.70 6.42 -18.49
CA GLY A 22 -12.12 5.26 -19.17
C GLY A 22 -13.04 4.64 -20.22
N LEU A 23 -14.36 4.66 -20.01
CA LEU A 23 -15.34 4.12 -20.97
C LEU A 23 -15.57 5.03 -22.18
N PHE A 24 -15.78 6.33 -21.94
CA PHE A 24 -16.25 7.27 -22.96
C PHE A 24 -15.15 8.17 -23.52
N MET A 25 -14.02 8.29 -22.82
CA MET A 25 -12.88 9.15 -23.19
C MET A 25 -11.59 8.34 -23.32
N ALA A 26 -11.68 7.06 -23.66
CA ALA A 26 -10.53 6.14 -23.70
C ALA A 26 -9.42 6.60 -24.66
N VAL A 27 -9.77 7.10 -25.85
CA VAL A 27 -8.80 7.57 -26.85
C VAL A 27 -8.01 8.80 -26.37
N PRO A 28 -8.65 9.94 -26.01
CA PRO A 28 -7.90 11.09 -25.52
C PRO A 28 -7.19 10.80 -24.19
N LEU A 29 -7.71 9.88 -23.36
CA LEU A 29 -7.03 9.44 -22.16
C LEU A 29 -5.76 8.62 -22.48
N ALA A 30 -5.79 7.77 -23.51
CA ALA A 30 -4.61 7.04 -23.97
C ALA A 30 -3.52 8.02 -24.45
N GLU A 31 -3.88 8.96 -25.32
CA GLU A 31 -2.97 10.00 -25.82
C GLU A 31 -2.37 10.85 -24.68
N PHE A 32 -3.18 11.17 -23.66
CA PHE A 32 -2.73 11.92 -22.49
C PHE A 32 -1.75 11.13 -21.61
N LEU A 33 -1.97 9.82 -21.47
CA LEU A 33 -1.14 8.94 -20.63
C LEU A 33 0.15 8.50 -21.34
N GLY A 34 0.13 8.43 -22.66
CA GLY A 34 1.20 7.88 -23.50
C GLY A 34 0.57 7.09 -24.64
N ASP A 35 0.51 5.77 -24.50
CA ASP A 35 -0.13 4.87 -25.48
C ASP A 35 -0.67 3.56 -24.87
N PRO A 36 -1.49 3.59 -23.79
CA PRO A 36 -2.15 2.39 -23.30
C PRO A 36 -3.21 1.88 -24.28
N PRO A 37 -3.39 0.55 -24.41
CA PRO A 37 -4.42 -0.01 -25.27
C PRO A 37 -5.80 0.53 -24.90
N VAL A 38 -6.49 1.13 -25.86
CA VAL A 38 -7.83 1.74 -25.65
C VAL A 38 -8.82 0.73 -25.06
N GLY A 39 -8.81 -0.51 -25.55
CA GLY A 39 -9.66 -1.58 -25.02
C GLY A 39 -9.38 -1.94 -23.55
N LEU A 40 -8.13 -1.84 -23.11
CA LEU A 40 -7.76 -2.01 -21.70
C LEU A 40 -8.33 -0.88 -20.85
N LEU A 41 -8.23 0.37 -21.30
CA LEU A 41 -8.82 1.52 -20.59
C LEU A 41 -10.35 1.41 -20.48
N GLN A 42 -11.03 0.98 -21.53
CA GLN A 42 -12.48 0.75 -21.51
C GLN A 42 -12.87 -0.39 -20.56
N MET A 43 -12.14 -1.50 -20.58
CA MET A 43 -12.38 -2.62 -19.67
C MET A 43 -12.17 -2.21 -18.21
N LEU A 44 -11.06 -1.53 -17.89
CA LEU A 44 -10.82 -0.99 -16.55
C LEU A 44 -11.90 0.03 -16.16
N GLY A 45 -12.34 0.85 -17.12
CA GLY A 45 -13.43 1.80 -16.93
C GLY A 45 -14.74 1.11 -16.51
N ALA A 46 -15.13 0.04 -17.21
CA ALA A 46 -16.30 -0.77 -16.87
C ALA A 46 -16.20 -1.36 -15.46
N VAL A 47 -15.05 -1.94 -15.12
CA VAL A 47 -14.77 -2.52 -13.80
C VAL A 47 -14.89 -1.45 -12.71
N LEU A 48 -14.32 -0.27 -12.92
CA LEU A 48 -14.39 0.85 -11.97
C LEU A 48 -15.83 1.36 -11.78
N VAL A 49 -16.63 1.48 -12.84
CA VAL A 49 -18.05 1.85 -12.71
C VAL A 49 -18.82 0.80 -11.89
N ALA A 50 -18.63 -0.49 -12.21
CA ALA A 50 -19.28 -1.57 -11.47
C ALA A 50 -18.87 -1.58 -9.98
N ASN A 51 -17.57 -1.42 -9.70
CA ASN A 51 -17.05 -1.33 -8.33
C ASN A 51 -17.59 -0.10 -7.59
N GLY A 52 -17.65 1.05 -8.27
CA GLY A 52 -18.21 2.29 -7.71
C GLY A 52 -19.70 2.16 -7.36
N ILE A 53 -20.50 1.51 -8.22
CA ILE A 53 -21.90 1.19 -7.92
C ILE A 53 -21.98 0.26 -6.70
N HIS A 54 -21.14 -0.77 -6.63
CA HIS A 54 -21.10 -1.68 -5.49
C HIS A 54 -20.77 -0.94 -4.19
N LEU A 55 -19.80 -0.02 -4.20
CA LEU A 55 -19.48 0.85 -3.07
C LEU A 55 -20.66 1.72 -2.64
N VAL A 56 -21.39 2.34 -3.58
CA VAL A 56 -22.61 3.11 -3.27
C VAL A 56 -23.61 2.22 -2.54
N LEU A 57 -23.93 1.06 -3.12
CA LEU A 57 -24.91 0.13 -2.57
C LEU A 57 -24.51 -0.33 -1.17
N SER A 58 -23.25 -0.69 -0.95
CA SER A 58 -22.73 -1.05 0.38
C SER A 58 -22.84 0.13 1.36
N SER A 59 -22.55 1.36 0.93
CA SER A 59 -22.63 2.55 1.79
C SER A 59 -24.06 2.90 2.25
N LEU A 60 -25.07 2.50 1.48
CA LEU A 60 -26.49 2.76 1.77
C LEU A 60 -27.07 1.80 2.82
N ARG A 61 -26.43 0.65 3.07
CA ARG A 61 -26.91 -0.34 4.04
C ARG A 61 -26.90 0.20 5.47
N GLN A 62 -27.83 -0.29 6.29
CA GLN A 62 -27.87 0.08 7.72
C GLN A 62 -26.63 -0.43 8.47
N ARG A 63 -26.19 -1.65 8.17
CA ARG A 63 -24.97 -2.27 8.70
C ARG A 63 -24.00 -2.56 7.56
N LEU A 64 -22.75 -2.13 7.72
CA LEU A 64 -21.69 -2.36 6.73
C LEU A 64 -21.10 -3.76 6.92
N ASN A 65 -20.87 -4.47 5.81
CA ASN A 65 -20.17 -5.74 5.84
C ASN A 65 -18.67 -5.50 5.87
N LYS A 66 -17.98 -6.00 6.92
CA LYS A 66 -16.53 -5.84 7.06
C LYS A 66 -15.75 -6.37 5.85
N TRP A 67 -16.19 -7.48 5.27
CA TRP A 67 -15.48 -8.13 4.17
C TRP A 67 -15.57 -7.34 2.87
N GLU A 68 -16.68 -6.63 2.65
CA GLU A 68 -16.81 -5.71 1.52
C GLU A 68 -15.85 -4.52 1.66
N VAL A 69 -15.78 -3.92 2.86
CA VAL A 69 -14.85 -2.81 3.11
C VAL A 69 -13.39 -3.24 2.92
N LEU A 70 -13.03 -4.42 3.42
CA LEU A 70 -11.70 -5.00 3.18
C LEU A 70 -11.44 -5.20 1.68
N TYR A 71 -12.39 -5.80 0.96
CA TYR A 71 -12.30 -6.01 -0.49
C TYR A 71 -12.07 -4.69 -1.24
N PHE A 72 -12.85 -3.66 -0.96
CA PHE A 72 -12.69 -2.34 -1.59
C PHE A 72 -11.33 -1.73 -1.30
N SER A 73 -10.89 -1.75 -0.04
CA SER A 73 -9.58 -1.22 0.33
C SER A 73 -8.43 -1.99 -0.32
N PHE A 74 -8.54 -3.32 -0.43
CA PHE A 74 -7.53 -4.10 -1.16
C PHE A 74 -7.52 -3.77 -2.65
N GLY A 75 -8.68 -3.51 -3.25
CA GLY A 75 -8.79 -3.00 -4.62
C GLY A 75 -8.06 -1.67 -4.80
N ASP A 76 -8.25 -0.72 -3.89
CA ASP A 76 -7.57 0.59 -3.91
C ASP A 76 -6.04 0.44 -3.80
N LEU A 77 -5.57 -0.41 -2.89
CA LEU A 77 -4.14 -0.67 -2.70
C LEU A 77 -3.52 -1.43 -3.89
N ALA A 78 -4.27 -2.36 -4.50
CA ALA A 78 -3.85 -3.03 -5.72
C ALA A 78 -3.76 -2.05 -6.90
N TRP A 79 -4.71 -1.10 -7.01
CA TRP A 79 -4.65 -0.02 -8.00
C TRP A 79 -3.42 0.85 -7.82
N TRP A 80 -3.10 1.22 -6.57
CA TRP A 80 -1.86 1.93 -6.24
C TRP A 80 -0.61 1.19 -6.71
N LEU A 81 -0.48 -0.09 -6.37
CA LEU A 81 0.66 -0.90 -6.79
C LEU A 81 0.76 -1.03 -8.31
N GLY A 82 -0.36 -1.26 -8.99
CA GLY A 82 -0.42 -1.33 -10.45
C GLY A 82 -0.01 -0.02 -11.11
N ALA A 83 -0.48 1.12 -10.59
CA ALA A 83 -0.12 2.45 -11.10
C ALA A 83 1.38 2.75 -10.92
N VAL A 84 1.93 2.48 -9.73
CA VAL A 84 3.38 2.64 -9.46
C VAL A 84 4.19 1.74 -10.38
N PHE A 85 3.75 0.49 -10.60
CA PHE A 85 4.42 -0.45 -11.52
C PHE A 85 4.39 0.03 -12.99
N LEU A 86 3.25 0.53 -13.49
CA LEU A 86 3.16 1.05 -14.85
C LEU A 86 4.03 2.29 -15.05
N ILE A 87 4.02 3.22 -14.08
CA ILE A 87 4.90 4.39 -14.07
C ILE A 87 6.37 3.96 -14.03
N ALA A 88 6.72 2.99 -13.19
CA ALA A 88 8.07 2.49 -13.03
C ALA A 88 8.66 1.90 -14.31
N THR A 89 7.85 1.06 -14.96
CA THR A 89 8.27 0.30 -16.14
C THR A 89 8.12 1.08 -17.42
N GLN A 90 7.46 2.26 -17.37
CA GLN A 90 7.12 3.06 -18.54
C GLN A 90 6.33 2.23 -19.58
N ILE A 91 5.65 1.17 -19.13
CA ILE A 91 4.76 0.37 -19.97
C ILE A 91 3.49 1.20 -20.15
N TRP A 92 3.29 1.66 -21.39
CA TRP A 92 2.17 2.50 -21.85
C TRP A 92 2.10 3.91 -21.28
N ILE A 93 2.51 4.11 -20.02
CA ILE A 93 2.44 5.39 -19.32
C ILE A 93 3.80 6.09 -19.43
N THR A 94 3.96 6.91 -20.47
CA THR A 94 5.23 7.55 -20.83
C THR A 94 5.14 9.07 -20.91
N ALA A 95 3.94 9.63 -21.05
CA ALA A 95 3.75 11.08 -21.13
C ALA A 95 3.99 11.74 -19.75
N PRO A 96 4.83 12.79 -19.62
CA PRO A 96 5.16 13.38 -18.32
C PRO A 96 3.94 13.84 -17.51
N LEU A 97 3.00 14.53 -18.16
CA LEU A 97 1.74 14.96 -17.51
C LEU A 97 0.85 13.78 -17.13
N GLY A 98 0.84 12.73 -17.96
CA GLY A 98 0.17 11.47 -17.70
C GLY A 98 0.72 10.77 -16.45
N VAL A 99 2.04 10.64 -16.35
CA VAL A 99 2.74 10.08 -15.19
C VAL A 99 2.41 10.86 -13.91
N MET A 100 2.53 12.20 -13.93
CA MET A 100 2.23 13.04 -12.77
C MET A 100 0.77 12.89 -12.32
N SER A 101 -0.16 12.89 -13.28
CA SER A 101 -1.59 12.78 -13.00
C SER A 101 -1.96 11.40 -12.47
N LEU A 102 -1.45 10.33 -13.09
CA LEU A 102 -1.69 8.96 -12.63
C LEU A 102 -1.11 8.74 -11.23
N PHE A 103 0.08 9.29 -10.94
CA PHE A 103 0.67 9.23 -9.60
C PHE A 103 -0.18 9.98 -8.56
N ALA A 104 -0.62 11.20 -8.87
CA ALA A 104 -1.48 11.96 -7.96
C ALA A 104 -2.80 11.24 -7.66
N VAL A 105 -3.45 10.70 -8.70
CA VAL A 105 -4.68 9.92 -8.57
C VAL A 105 -4.44 8.64 -7.75
N SER A 106 -3.35 7.92 -8.01
CA SER A 106 -3.06 6.68 -7.29
C SER A 106 -2.74 6.93 -5.82
N VAL A 107 -2.07 8.02 -5.46
CA VAL A 107 -1.90 8.46 -4.07
C VAL A 107 -3.25 8.74 -3.42
N ALA A 108 -4.15 9.47 -4.10
CA ALA A 108 -5.48 9.76 -3.58
C ALA A 108 -6.30 8.48 -3.33
N VAL A 109 -6.26 7.53 -4.27
CA VAL A 109 -6.90 6.21 -4.12
C VAL A 109 -6.30 5.41 -2.97
N ALA A 110 -4.97 5.40 -2.82
CA ALA A 110 -4.30 4.75 -1.71
C ALA A 110 -4.71 5.34 -0.35
N ILE A 111 -4.83 6.67 -0.25
CA ILE A 111 -5.32 7.36 0.95
C ILE A 111 -6.76 6.93 1.28
N LEU A 112 -7.63 6.80 0.28
CA LEU A 112 -9.00 6.32 0.47
C LEU A 112 -9.02 4.88 1.01
N GLY A 113 -8.20 3.98 0.45
CA GLY A 113 -8.06 2.61 0.95
C GLY A 113 -7.59 2.57 2.41
N VAL A 114 -6.53 3.30 2.75
CA VAL A 114 -6.04 3.43 4.13
C VAL A 114 -7.12 3.99 5.06
N ALA A 115 -7.86 5.01 4.62
CA ALA A 115 -8.95 5.61 5.40
C ALA A 115 -10.11 4.63 5.64
N GLN A 116 -10.46 3.80 4.64
CA GLN A 116 -11.47 2.74 4.81
C GLN A 116 -11.06 1.77 5.91
N MET A 117 -9.79 1.33 5.90
CA MET A 117 -9.21 0.44 6.93
C MET A 117 -9.21 1.10 8.31
N TRP A 118 -8.81 2.37 8.38
CA TRP A 118 -8.80 3.15 9.61
C TRP A 118 -10.20 3.24 10.24
N PHE A 119 -11.20 3.70 9.49
CA PHE A 119 -12.54 3.88 10.04
C PHE A 119 -13.26 2.55 10.29
N LEU A 120 -12.93 1.48 9.56
CA LEU A 120 -13.38 0.12 9.86
C LEU A 120 -12.83 -0.35 11.22
N ALA A 121 -11.55 -0.11 11.49
CA ALA A 121 -10.93 -0.47 12.76
C ALA A 121 -11.55 0.27 13.95
N LEU A 122 -11.77 1.58 13.82
CA LEU A 122 -12.45 2.37 14.86
C LEU A 122 -13.86 1.84 15.13
N TYR A 123 -14.60 1.51 14.08
CA TYR A 123 -15.95 0.98 14.19
C TYR A 123 -15.98 -0.39 14.88
N ASN A 124 -15.13 -1.32 14.46
CA ASN A 124 -15.09 -2.68 15.00
C ASN A 124 -14.63 -2.72 16.46
N ASN A 125 -13.67 -1.87 16.82
CA ASN A 125 -13.10 -1.84 18.17
C ASN A 125 -13.80 -0.85 19.11
N GLN A 126 -14.81 -0.11 18.63
CA GLN A 126 -15.49 0.96 19.36
C GLN A 126 -14.52 1.99 19.97
N ARG A 127 -13.44 2.29 19.25
CA ARG A 127 -12.39 3.24 19.69
C ARG A 127 -12.62 4.63 19.11
N SER A 128 -12.27 5.65 19.88
CA SER A 128 -12.04 7.00 19.37
C SER A 128 -10.75 7.08 18.55
N ASN A 129 -10.63 8.11 17.69
CA ASN A 129 -9.39 8.37 16.95
C ASN A 129 -8.17 8.50 17.88
N ALA A 130 -8.33 9.17 19.02
CA ALA A 130 -7.23 9.41 19.97
C ALA A 130 -6.77 8.12 20.67
N GLU A 131 -7.68 7.21 21.00
CA GLU A 131 -7.32 5.89 21.55
C GLU A 131 -6.60 5.03 20.52
N HIS A 132 -7.07 5.06 19.28
CA HIS A 132 -6.44 4.29 18.19
C HIS A 132 -5.02 4.79 17.88
N TRP A 133 -4.83 6.10 17.80
CA TRP A 133 -3.51 6.71 17.66
C TRP A 133 -2.58 6.39 18.83
N ARG A 134 -3.08 6.43 20.07
CA ARG A 134 -2.30 6.04 21.24
C ARG A 134 -1.89 4.57 21.18
N ALA A 135 -2.78 3.68 20.76
CA ALA A 135 -2.49 2.26 20.58
C ALA A 135 -1.37 2.05 19.54
N ILE A 136 -1.47 2.70 18.38
CA ILE A 136 -0.44 2.65 17.34
C ILE A 136 0.90 3.16 17.90
N LYS A 137 0.91 4.36 18.49
CA LYS A 137 2.11 4.95 19.09
C LYS A 137 2.75 4.01 20.12
N ASN A 138 1.96 3.44 21.03
CA ASN A 138 2.46 2.53 22.05
C ASN A 138 3.06 1.26 21.44
N SER A 139 2.46 0.71 20.38
CA SER A 139 3.00 -0.47 19.69
C SER A 139 4.36 -0.19 19.03
N TYR A 140 4.57 1.02 18.50
CA TYR A 140 5.87 1.45 17.98
C TYR A 140 6.92 1.57 19.09
N TRP A 141 6.58 2.18 20.23
CA TRP A 141 7.51 2.36 21.35
C TRP A 141 7.83 1.08 22.12
N ALA A 142 7.01 0.04 21.97
CA ALA A 142 7.27 -1.26 22.58
C ALA A 142 8.27 -2.12 21.81
N MET A 143 8.61 -1.75 20.58
CA MET A 143 9.60 -2.45 19.78
C MET A 143 10.98 -2.41 20.47
N PRO A 144 11.78 -3.49 20.41
CA PRO A 144 13.14 -3.47 20.91
C PRO A 144 13.95 -2.34 20.26
N LYS A 145 14.69 -1.56 21.06
CA LYS A 145 15.44 -0.38 20.59
C LYS A 145 16.37 -0.69 19.43
N TRP A 146 17.00 -1.87 19.41
CA TRP A 146 17.90 -2.28 18.34
C TRP A 146 17.16 -2.49 17.00
N VAL A 147 15.92 -2.99 17.02
CA VAL A 147 15.08 -3.12 15.81
C VAL A 147 14.69 -1.74 15.30
N PHE A 148 14.32 -0.82 16.19
CA PHE A 148 14.02 0.57 15.80
C PHE A 148 15.23 1.24 15.12
N ILE A 149 16.42 1.11 15.72
CA ILE A 149 17.68 1.65 15.14
C ILE A 149 17.96 1.00 13.77
N TRP A 150 17.78 -0.32 13.66
CA TRP A 150 17.93 -1.05 12.40
C TRP A 150 16.97 -0.52 11.32
N LEU A 151 15.69 -0.32 11.65
CA LEU A 151 14.71 0.23 10.72
C LEU A 151 15.07 1.65 10.28
N CYS A 152 15.52 2.52 11.19
CA CYS A 152 15.99 3.86 10.83
C CYS A 152 17.18 3.80 9.86
N PHE A 153 18.17 2.96 10.15
CA PHE A 153 19.33 2.76 9.29
C PHE A 153 18.93 2.24 7.90
N LEU A 154 18.06 1.23 7.85
CA LEU A 154 17.56 0.65 6.60
C LEU A 154 16.81 1.69 5.75
N ASN A 155 15.95 2.50 6.36
CA ASN A 155 15.22 3.56 5.66
C ASN A 155 16.17 4.62 5.09
N VAL A 156 17.19 5.04 5.85
CA VAL A 156 18.23 5.94 5.34
C VAL A 156 18.94 5.31 4.13
N TYR A 157 19.27 4.02 4.19
CA TYR A 157 19.94 3.33 3.09
C TYR A 157 19.07 3.21 1.82
N PHE A 158 17.76 3.00 1.95
CA PHE A 158 16.84 3.09 0.81
C PHE A 158 16.76 4.50 0.24
N LEU A 159 16.65 5.52 1.10
CA LEU A 159 16.60 6.92 0.70
C LEU A 159 17.89 7.41 0.06
N MET A 160 19.04 6.76 0.30
CA MET A 160 20.28 7.05 -0.44
C MET A 160 20.11 6.88 -1.95
N SER A 161 19.12 6.12 -2.43
CA SER A 161 18.77 6.02 -3.85
C SER A 161 18.53 7.39 -4.50
N LEU A 162 18.05 8.40 -3.73
CA LEU A 162 17.87 9.76 -4.25
C LEU A 162 19.18 10.37 -4.79
N PHE A 163 20.33 10.02 -4.20
CA PHE A 163 21.64 10.48 -4.67
C PHE A 163 22.15 9.74 -5.91
N TYR A 164 21.53 8.61 -6.25
CA TYR A 164 21.87 7.79 -7.42
C TYR A 164 20.89 8.02 -8.58
N TRP A 165 19.91 8.93 -8.45
CA TRP A 165 18.98 9.25 -9.53
C TRP A 165 19.72 9.87 -10.75
N PRO A 166 19.41 9.47 -12.02
CA PRO A 166 18.34 8.60 -12.47
C PRO A 166 18.77 7.13 -12.73
N ASN A 167 19.77 6.60 -12.02
CA ASN A 167 20.23 5.21 -12.21
C ASN A 167 19.03 4.24 -12.09
N PRO A 168 18.84 3.29 -13.03
CA PRO A 168 17.71 2.36 -12.99
C PRO A 168 17.56 1.63 -11.66
N LEU A 169 18.66 1.21 -11.03
CA LEU A 169 18.64 0.57 -9.72
C LEU A 169 18.03 1.48 -8.65
N ALA A 170 18.44 2.75 -8.62
CA ALA A 170 17.92 3.73 -7.66
C ALA A 170 16.42 3.99 -7.86
N VAL A 171 15.99 4.07 -9.13
CA VAL A 171 14.59 4.25 -9.50
C VAL A 171 13.76 3.09 -8.95
N VAL A 172 14.14 1.83 -9.22
CA VAL A 172 13.38 0.65 -8.78
C VAL A 172 13.33 0.55 -7.24
N VAL A 173 14.41 0.90 -6.53
CA VAL A 173 14.41 0.91 -5.06
C VAL A 173 13.47 1.97 -4.50
N LEU A 174 13.47 3.20 -5.04
CA LEU A 174 12.54 4.26 -4.62
C LEU A 174 11.09 3.88 -4.89
N LEU A 175 10.83 3.18 -6.00
CA LEU A 175 9.49 2.67 -6.31
C LEU A 175 9.04 1.61 -5.34
N GLY A 176 9.90 0.64 -4.98
CA GLY A 176 9.62 -0.34 -3.92
C GLY A 176 9.32 0.34 -2.58
N PHE A 177 10.09 1.39 -2.25
CA PHE A 177 9.90 2.20 -1.05
C PHE A 177 8.53 2.90 -1.03
N VAL A 178 8.19 3.59 -2.12
CA VAL A 178 6.91 4.28 -2.29
C VAL A 178 5.74 3.28 -2.29
N ALA A 179 5.88 2.16 -3.00
CA ALA A 179 4.86 1.10 -3.07
C ALA A 179 4.48 0.53 -1.69
N THR A 180 5.47 0.35 -0.82
CA THR A 180 5.31 -0.26 0.51
C THR A 180 4.50 0.61 1.47
N GLY A 181 4.65 1.94 1.40
CA GLY A 181 4.10 2.87 2.40
C GLY A 181 2.60 2.71 2.67
N PRO A 182 1.72 2.82 1.65
CA PRO A 182 0.28 2.65 1.83
C PRO A 182 -0.15 1.26 2.31
N LEU A 183 0.56 0.18 1.94
CA LEU A 183 0.28 -1.17 2.42
C LEU A 183 0.47 -1.28 3.93
N LEU A 184 1.62 -0.78 4.43
CA LEU A 184 1.91 -0.75 5.86
C LEU A 184 0.94 0.16 6.61
N ALA A 185 0.66 1.34 6.05
CA ALA A 185 -0.29 2.28 6.64
C ALA A 185 -1.69 1.67 6.77
N ALA A 186 -2.18 0.97 5.74
CA ALA A 186 -3.48 0.30 5.76
C ALA A 186 -3.53 -0.82 6.80
N GLN A 187 -2.48 -1.64 6.88
CA GLN A 187 -2.39 -2.73 7.86
C GLN A 187 -2.35 -2.18 9.30
N ILE A 188 -1.51 -1.18 9.57
CA ILE A 188 -1.41 -0.53 10.88
C ILE A 188 -2.72 0.16 11.25
N ALA A 189 -3.35 0.84 10.29
CA ALA A 189 -4.65 1.47 10.47
C ALA A 189 -5.73 0.46 10.84
N PHE A 190 -5.75 -0.71 10.19
CA PHE A 190 -6.71 -1.77 10.45
C PHE A 190 -6.48 -2.45 11.82
N ASP A 191 -5.22 -2.76 12.11
CA ASP A 191 -4.82 -3.50 13.31
C ASP A 191 -4.82 -2.63 14.57
N GLY A 192 -4.71 -1.31 14.42
CA GLY A 192 -4.55 -0.38 15.52
C GLY A 192 -3.19 -0.48 16.21
N GLY A 193 -2.17 -0.87 15.44
CA GLY A 193 -0.79 -0.96 15.88
C GLY A 193 0.01 -1.95 15.04
N LEU A 194 1.27 -2.14 15.43
CA LEU A 194 2.18 -3.07 14.81
C LEU A 194 1.84 -4.51 15.23
N ARG A 195 1.54 -5.37 14.25
CA ARG A 195 1.38 -6.82 14.41
C ARG A 195 2.36 -7.54 13.51
N ARG A 196 2.68 -8.80 13.84
CA ARG A 196 3.62 -9.60 13.07
C ARG A 196 3.23 -9.83 11.59
N ILE A 197 1.93 -9.82 11.28
CA ILE A 197 1.46 -9.90 9.88
C ILE A 197 1.87 -8.71 9.03
N LEU A 198 2.31 -7.60 9.63
CA LEU A 198 2.84 -6.44 8.92
C LEU A 198 4.01 -6.81 7.99
N GLY A 199 4.77 -7.87 8.33
CA GLY A 199 5.79 -8.42 7.44
C GLY A 199 5.27 -8.82 6.06
N LEU A 200 3.98 -9.15 5.91
CA LEU A 200 3.40 -9.42 4.59
C LEU A 200 3.36 -8.18 3.70
N GLY A 201 3.12 -7.01 4.28
CA GLY A 201 3.16 -5.72 3.56
C GLY A 201 4.56 -5.39 3.04
N HIS A 202 5.60 -5.94 3.67
CA HIS A 202 6.97 -5.88 3.20
C HIS A 202 7.26 -6.94 2.13
N LEU A 203 6.89 -8.20 2.37
CA LEU A 203 7.22 -9.31 1.46
C LEU A 203 6.71 -9.07 0.03
N ILE A 204 5.52 -8.48 -0.13
CA ILE A 204 4.91 -8.23 -1.45
C ILE A 204 5.80 -7.36 -2.35
N PRO A 205 6.21 -6.14 -1.97
CA PRO A 205 7.08 -5.30 -2.81
C PRO A 205 8.55 -5.73 -2.78
N TRP A 206 9.05 -6.20 -1.64
CA TRP A 206 10.49 -6.36 -1.44
C TRP A 206 11.05 -7.70 -1.94
N VAL A 207 10.28 -8.79 -1.95
CA VAL A 207 10.76 -10.07 -2.51
C VAL A 207 11.04 -9.95 -4.02
N PRO A 208 10.13 -9.40 -4.85
CA PRO A 208 10.42 -9.14 -6.25
C PRO A 208 11.63 -8.22 -6.44
N LEU A 209 11.77 -7.18 -5.60
CA LEU A 209 12.93 -6.28 -5.66
C LEU A 209 14.23 -7.03 -5.37
N LEU A 210 14.28 -7.87 -4.33
CA LEU A 210 15.48 -8.64 -3.99
C LEU A 210 15.88 -9.56 -5.15
N VAL A 211 14.91 -10.28 -5.74
CA VAL A 211 15.15 -11.15 -6.90
C VAL A 211 15.71 -10.33 -8.07
N TRP A 212 15.11 -9.18 -8.36
CA TRP A 212 15.58 -8.28 -9.41
C TRP A 212 16.99 -7.75 -9.14
N LEU A 213 17.27 -7.31 -7.91
CA LEU A 213 18.59 -6.82 -7.52
C LEU A 213 19.68 -7.89 -7.66
N ILE A 214 19.37 -9.17 -7.41
CA ILE A 214 20.32 -10.27 -7.61
C ILE A 214 20.60 -10.51 -9.10
N ALA A 215 19.58 -10.36 -9.95
CA ALA A 215 19.70 -10.54 -11.40
C ALA A 215 20.30 -9.33 -12.13
N TYR A 216 20.26 -8.14 -11.52
CA TYR A 216 20.73 -6.89 -12.13
C TYR A 216 22.26 -6.85 -12.24
N ASP A 217 22.80 -6.66 -13.44
CA ASP A 217 24.24 -6.62 -13.70
C ASP A 217 24.85 -5.23 -13.45
N GLY A 218 24.89 -4.81 -12.19
CA GLY A 218 25.47 -3.53 -11.76
C GLY A 218 26.76 -3.64 -10.94
N LYS A 219 26.94 -4.75 -10.20
CA LYS A 219 28.08 -5.03 -9.28
C LYS A 219 28.66 -3.81 -8.53
N HIS A 220 27.81 -2.87 -8.14
CA HIS A 220 28.20 -1.71 -7.35
C HIS A 220 28.11 -2.03 -5.84
N LEU A 221 28.98 -1.44 -5.03
CA LEU A 221 28.94 -1.62 -3.57
C LEU A 221 27.57 -1.28 -2.97
N TYR A 222 26.89 -0.27 -3.54
CA TYR A 222 25.53 0.11 -3.14
C TYR A 222 24.51 -1.03 -3.37
N GLN A 223 24.56 -1.69 -4.53
CA GLN A 223 23.71 -2.83 -4.85
C GLN A 223 23.94 -4.00 -3.88
N ILE A 224 25.21 -4.32 -3.62
CA ILE A 224 25.58 -5.40 -2.70
C ILE A 224 25.04 -5.12 -1.30
N GLY A 225 25.20 -3.89 -0.81
CA GLY A 225 24.63 -3.48 0.47
C GLY A 225 23.10 -3.56 0.49
N LEU A 226 22.41 -3.14 -0.58
CA LEU A 226 20.95 -3.29 -0.69
C LEU A 226 20.53 -4.75 -0.59
N ILE A 227 21.18 -5.66 -1.33
CA ILE A 227 20.87 -7.09 -1.33
C ILE A 227 21.00 -7.66 0.09
N ILE A 228 22.10 -7.36 0.78
CA ILE A 228 22.35 -7.86 2.14
C ILE A 228 21.31 -7.32 3.12
N LEU A 229 21.09 -6.01 3.14
CA LEU A 229 20.17 -5.37 4.08
C LEU A 229 18.72 -5.80 3.84
N LEU A 230 18.32 -5.91 2.57
CA LEU A 230 16.99 -6.37 2.18
C LEU A 230 16.78 -7.84 2.54
N ALA A 231 17.77 -8.71 2.30
CA ALA A 231 17.69 -10.12 2.66
C ALA A 231 17.53 -10.32 4.18
N ILE A 232 18.28 -9.57 5.00
CA ILE A 232 18.15 -9.60 6.46
C ILE A 232 16.75 -9.13 6.89
N CYS A 233 16.25 -8.03 6.32
CA CYS A 233 14.91 -7.53 6.62
C CYS A 233 13.83 -8.57 6.29
N LEU A 234 13.90 -9.16 5.09
CA LEU A 234 12.91 -10.14 4.64
C LEU A 234 12.97 -11.44 5.45
N ALA A 235 14.13 -11.83 5.97
CA ALA A 235 14.23 -12.96 6.89
C ALA A 235 13.45 -12.69 8.19
N PHE A 236 13.54 -11.47 8.75
CA PHE A 236 12.74 -11.07 9.91
C PHE A 236 11.24 -11.00 9.58
N ASP A 237 10.86 -10.42 8.44
CA ASP A 237 9.47 -10.34 8.00
C ASP A 237 8.85 -11.74 7.82
N LEU A 238 9.59 -12.67 7.20
CA LEU A 238 9.15 -14.05 7.01
C LEU A 238 8.97 -14.77 8.36
N PHE A 239 9.90 -14.58 9.29
CA PHE A 239 9.80 -15.14 10.63
C PHE A 239 8.58 -14.60 11.38
N ASP A 240 8.31 -13.30 11.28
CA ASP A 240 7.14 -12.68 11.89
C ASP A 240 5.82 -13.18 11.28
N VAL A 241 5.72 -13.27 9.96
CA VAL A 241 4.54 -13.84 9.28
C VAL A 241 4.33 -15.31 9.66
N TRP A 242 5.41 -16.09 9.76
CA TRP A 242 5.34 -17.48 10.22
C TRP A 242 4.84 -17.59 11.67
N ARG A 243 5.37 -16.78 12.59
CA ARG A 243 4.89 -16.72 13.99
C ARG A 243 3.42 -16.32 14.05
N PHE A 244 3.03 -15.35 13.23
CA PHE A 244 1.64 -14.95 13.10
C PHE A 244 0.78 -16.16 12.73
N TRP A 245 1.10 -16.89 11.66
CA TRP A 245 0.36 -18.09 11.26
C TRP A 245 0.33 -19.19 12.33
N ARG A 246 1.35 -19.32 13.18
CA ARG A 246 1.37 -20.21 14.35
C ARG A 246 0.48 -19.75 15.51
N GLY A 247 -0.19 -18.61 15.40
CA GLY A 247 -1.18 -18.13 16.37
C GLY A 247 -0.79 -16.87 17.12
N ASP A 248 0.41 -16.31 16.89
CA ASP A 248 0.82 -15.05 17.52
C ASP A 248 0.12 -13.86 16.83
N ARG A 249 -1.12 -13.60 17.24
CA ARG A 249 -1.98 -12.54 16.70
C ARG A 249 -1.86 -11.22 17.46
N SER A 250 -0.95 -11.15 18.44
CA SER A 250 -0.83 -10.01 19.36
C SER A 250 -0.37 -8.74 18.64
N VAL A 251 -0.85 -7.60 19.12
CA VAL A 251 -0.30 -6.28 18.78
C VAL A 251 0.84 -6.02 19.77
N PHE A 252 1.97 -5.49 19.31
CA PHE A 252 3.06 -5.12 20.21
C PHE A 252 2.54 -4.15 21.31
N ALA A 253 3.02 -4.33 22.53
CA ALA A 253 2.58 -3.68 23.77
C ALA A 253 1.17 -4.03 24.27
N SER A 254 0.44 -4.96 23.64
CA SER A 254 -0.88 -5.34 24.13
C SER A 254 -0.80 -6.15 25.44
N PRO A 255 -1.82 -6.09 26.33
CA PRO A 255 -1.84 -6.89 27.55
C PRO A 255 -1.64 -8.40 27.31
N ALA A 256 -2.08 -8.89 26.15
CA ALA A 256 -1.91 -10.28 25.73
C ALA A 256 -0.44 -10.67 25.47
N GLU A 257 0.42 -9.72 25.10
CA GLU A 257 1.86 -9.99 24.89
C GLU A 257 2.60 -10.16 26.23
N LYS A 258 2.22 -9.40 27.26
CA LYS A 258 2.87 -9.44 28.58
C LYS A 258 2.67 -10.74 29.35
N GLY A 259 1.77 -11.62 28.90
CA GLY A 259 1.53 -12.94 29.50
C GLY A 259 2.43 -14.06 28.95
N HIS A 260 3.28 -13.77 27.95
CA HIS A 260 4.10 -14.78 27.26
C HIS A 260 5.60 -14.47 27.23
N SER A 261 6.03 -13.36 27.84
CA SER A 261 7.44 -12.97 28.03
C SER A 261 7.98 -13.43 29.38
#